data_AF-R9JW94-F1
#
_entry.id   AF-R9JW94-F1
#
_cell.length_a   1.000
_cell.length_b   1.000
_cell.length_c   1.000
_cell.angle_alpha   90.00
_cell.angle_beta   90.00
_cell.angle_gamma   90.00
#
_symmetry.space_group_name_H-M   'P 1'
#
loop_
_entity.id
_entity.type
_entity.pdbx_description
1 polymer ?
#
loop_
_entity_poly.entity_id
_entity_poly.type
_entity_poly.pdbx_seq_one_letter_code
_entity_poly.pdbx_strand_id
1 'polypeptide(L)' 'MKKIGFGISILLFALVLHVCSSGLEAITLALGVVGFLFSFLGFLEK' A
#
# COMPACT_ATOMS: atom_id res chain seq x y z
N MET A 1 4.85 0.04 -20.44
CA MET A 1 4.67 -1.01 -19.40
C MET A 1 4.59 -0.48 -17.96
N LYS A 2 4.83 0.81 -17.67
CA LYS A 2 4.88 1.34 -16.28
C LYS A 2 3.59 1.18 -15.45
N LYS A 3 2.40 1.26 -16.06
CA LYS A 3 1.10 1.32 -15.34
C LYS A 3 0.76 0.09 -14.49
N ILE A 4 1.35 -1.07 -14.77
CA ILE A 4 1.02 -2.34 -14.10
C ILE A 4 1.54 -2.34 -12.65
N GLY A 5 2.73 -1.79 -12.40
CA GLY A 5 3.31 -1.75 -11.05
C GLY A 5 2.46 -0.98 -10.04
N PHE A 6 1.77 0.06 -10.52
CA PHE A 6 0.90 0.88 -9.68
C PHE A 6 -0.36 0.13 -9.22
N GLY A 7 -0.97 -0.64 -10.13
CA GLY A 7 -2.14 -1.46 -9.81
C GLY A 7 -1.81 -2.52 -8.75
N ILE A 8 -0.64 -3.15 -8.84
CA ILE A 8 -0.19 -4.17 -7.89
C ILE A 8 0.03 -3.57 -6.49
N SER A 9 0.61 -2.37 -6.41
CA SER A 9 0.84 -1.70 -5.11
C SER A 9 -0.47 -1.29 -4.43
N ILE A 10 -1.46 -0.80 -5.20
CA ILE A 10 -2.81 -0.54 -4.71
C ILE A 10 -3.50 -1.81 -4.20
N LEU A 11 -3.39 -2.92 -4.94
CA LEU A 11 -3.99 -4.20 -4.57
C LEU A 11 -3.38 -4.74 -3.27
N LEU A 12 -2.07 -4.65 -3.13
CA LEU A 12 -1.36 -5.08 -1.92
C LEU A 12 -1.77 -4.23 -0.71
N PHE A 13 -1.91 -2.92 -0.89
CA PHE A 13 -2.34 -2.02 0.17
C PHE A 13 -3.79 -2.29 0.61
N ALA A 14 -4.70 -2.52 -0.35
CA ALA A 14 -6.08 -2.89 -0.06
C ALA A 14 -6.17 -4.23 0.71
N LEU A 15 -5.32 -5.20 0.38
CA LEU A 15 -5.21 -6.47 1.10
C LEU A 15 -4.75 -6.26 2.56
N VAL A 16 -3.73 -5.42 2.77
CA VAL A 16 -3.25 -5.07 4.13
C VAL A 16 -4.34 -4.39 4.94
N LEU A 17 -5.09 -3.45 4.36
CA LEU A 17 -6.22 -2.80 5.04
C LEU A 17 -7.33 -3.80 5.38
N HIS A 18 -7.63 -4.75 4.48
CA HIS A 18 -8.62 -5.80 4.72
C HIS A 18 -8.23 -6.71 5.88
N VAL A 19 -6.95 -7.09 5.95
CA VAL A 19 -6.38 -7.87 7.06
C VAL A 19 -6.37 -7.06 8.36
N CYS A 20 -6.01 -5.77 8.32
CA CYS A 20 -6.10 -4.85 9.47
C CYS A 20 -7.52 -4.75 10.03
N SER A 21 -8.52 -4.63 9.14
CA SER A 21 -9.92 -4.52 9.53
C SER A 21 -10.48 -5.78 10.21
N SER A 22 -9.80 -6.93 10.09
CA SER A 22 -10.17 -8.17 10.79
C SER A 22 -9.65 -8.25 12.23
N GLY A 23 -9.11 -7.14 12.76
CA GLY A 23 -8.68 -7.02 14.17
C GLY A 23 -7.17 -6.97 14.36
N LEU A 24 -6.39 -6.74 13.30
CA LEU A 24 -4.94 -6.64 13.39
C LEU A 24 -4.53 -5.16 13.55
N GLU A 25 -4.20 -4.78 14.78
CA GLU A 25 -3.22 -3.76 15.20
C GLU A 25 -3.10 -2.48 14.33
N ALA A 26 -3.49 -1.33 14.88
CA ALA A 26 -3.36 -0.01 14.23
C ALA A 26 -1.94 0.33 13.72
N ILE A 27 -0.92 -0.34 14.25
CA ILE A 27 0.49 -0.21 13.82
C ILE A 27 0.69 -0.77 12.40
N THR A 28 0.02 -1.88 12.04
CA THR A 28 0.07 -2.45 10.69
C THR A 28 -0.57 -1.50 9.68
N LEU A 29 -1.64 -0.81 10.09
CA LEU A 29 -2.31 0.18 9.24
C LEU A 29 -1.39 1.38 8.97
N ALA A 30 -0.71 1.89 9.99
CA ALA A 30 0.27 2.95 9.85
C ALA A 30 1.45 2.55 8.93
N LEU A 31 1.98 1.34 9.10
CA LEU A 31 3.06 0.81 8.26
C LEU A 31 2.63 0.66 6.79
N GLY A 32 1.40 0.17 6.57
CA GLY A 32 0.81 0.06 5.25
C GLY A 32 0.67 1.43 4.56
N VAL A 33 0.17 2.44 5.29
CA VAL A 33 -0.04 3.79 4.74
C VAL A 33 1.30 4.43 4.37
N VAL A 34 2.32 4.29 5.23
CA VAL A 34 3.67 4.80 4.95
C VAL A 34 4.28 4.09 3.74
N GLY A 35 4.18 2.75 3.65
CA GLY A 35 4.66 1.98 2.51
C GLY A 35 3.94 2.31 1.20
N PHE A 36 2.65 2.63 1.28
CA PHE A 36 1.85 3.07 0.14
C PHE A 36 2.26 4.46 -0.35
N LEU A 37 2.42 5.43 0.56
CA LEU A 37 2.93 6.76 0.20
C LEU A 37 4.32 6.68 -0.45
N PHE A 38 5.20 5.84 0.10
CA PHE A 38 6.54 5.63 -0.43
C PHE A 38 6.52 5.01 -1.83
N SER A 39 5.67 4.01 -2.06
CA SER A 39 5.44 3.44 -3.41
C SER A 39 4.88 4.46 -4.39
N PHE A 40 3.96 5.32 -3.93
CA PHE A 40 3.35 6.37 -4.77
C PHE A 40 4.39 7.42 -5.18
N LEU A 41 5.25 7.84 -4.24
CA LEU A 41 6.29 8.84 -4.48
C LEU A 41 7.40 8.29 -5.39
N GLY A 42 7.88 7.07 -5.15
CA GLY A 42 8.86 6.41 -6.01
C GLY A 42 8.35 6.11 -7.43
N PHE A 43 7.03 6.04 -7.61
CA PHE A 43 6.40 5.92 -8.92
C PHE A 43 6.20 7.28 -9.62
N LEU A 44 5.97 8.35 -8.86
CA LEU A 44 5.83 9.72 -9.36
C LEU A 44 7.19 10.31 -9.78
N GLU A 45 8.25 10.01 -9.04
CA GLU A 45 9.61 10.54 -9.26
C GLU A 45 10.35 9.87 -10.44
N LYS A 46 9.80 8.78 -11.00
CA LYS A 46 10.43 7.99 -12.07
C LYS A 46 9.67 8.04 -13.39
#